data_AF-A0A022PUY6-F1
#
_entry.id   AF-A0A022PUY6-F1
#
_cell.length_a   1.000
_cell.length_b   1.000
_cell.length_c   1.000
_cell.angle_alpha   90.00
_cell.angle_beta   90.00
_cell.angle_gamma   90.00
#
_symmetry.space_group_name_H-M   'P 1'
#
loop_
_entity.id
_entity.type
_entity.pdbx_description
1 polymer ?
#
loop_
_entity_poly.entity_id
_entity_poly.type
_entity_poly.pdbx_seq_one_letter_code
_entity_poly.pdbx_strand_id
1 'polypeptide(L)'
;AAREEADLEALLPEGFLERTKDRGMVLKSYAPQMEVLSHESVGGFVTHCGQCSLLEAVSFGVPMIGWPLYAEQRMNRVFMVEEMKVALPLEEAKDGFVTAAELEKRVRELMDSDTGREVRRRVTEMKHSAAAAVAKGGSTVAAMEKFMESACNCNVI
;
A
#
# COMPACT_ATOMS: atom_id res chain seq x y z
N ALA A 1 -5.45 -2.54 -29.79
CA ALA A 1 -4.43 -3.60 -29.96
C ALA A 1 -4.26 -4.29 -28.62
N ALA A 2 -4.37 -5.62 -28.55
CA ALA A 2 -4.02 -6.35 -27.34
C ALA A 2 -2.54 -6.04 -27.04
N ARG A 3 -2.24 -5.56 -25.82
CA ARG A 3 -0.85 -5.43 -25.39
C ARG A 3 -0.24 -6.82 -25.46
N GLU A 4 0.89 -6.93 -26.13
CA GLU A 4 1.70 -8.14 -26.15
C GLU A 4 1.99 -8.53 -24.69
N GLU A 5 1.69 -9.78 -24.32
CA GLU A 5 1.94 -10.24 -22.96
C GLU A 5 3.44 -10.29 -22.70
N ALA A 6 3.86 -9.76 -21.55
CA ALA A 6 5.27 -9.81 -21.16
C ALA A 6 5.78 -11.26 -21.08
N ASP A 7 6.90 -11.51 -21.73
CA ASP A 7 7.66 -12.76 -21.58
C ASP A 7 8.43 -12.72 -20.25
N LEU A 8 7.94 -13.49 -19.28
CA LEU A 8 8.52 -13.52 -17.94
C LEU A 8 9.91 -14.19 -17.91
N GLU A 9 10.16 -15.17 -18.79
CA GLU A 9 11.47 -15.84 -18.86
C GLU A 9 12.54 -14.91 -19.43
N ALA A 10 12.15 -13.96 -20.31
CA ALA A 10 13.05 -12.94 -20.82
C ALA A 10 13.32 -11.79 -19.82
N LEU A 11 12.36 -11.49 -18.94
CA LEU A 11 12.45 -10.36 -17.99
C LEU A 11 13.06 -10.73 -16.64
N LEU A 12 12.93 -11.98 -16.21
CA LEU A 12 13.38 -12.45 -14.89
C LEU A 12 14.71 -13.21 -15.00
N PRO A 13 15.48 -13.29 -13.90
CA PRO A 13 16.70 -14.09 -13.88
C PRO A 13 16.41 -15.55 -14.23
N GLU A 14 17.32 -16.20 -14.96
CA GLU A 14 17.20 -17.60 -15.36
C GLU A 14 16.78 -18.50 -14.19
N GLY A 15 15.73 -19.31 -14.38
CA GLY A 15 15.19 -20.24 -13.39
C GLY A 15 14.49 -19.59 -12.19
N PHE A 16 14.17 -18.30 -12.22
CA PHE A 16 13.50 -17.61 -11.10
C PHE A 16 12.13 -18.21 -10.77
N LEU A 17 11.30 -18.48 -11.77
CA LEU A 17 9.96 -19.04 -11.56
C LEU A 17 10.05 -20.44 -10.92
N GLU A 18 10.94 -21.30 -11.43
CA GLU A 18 11.15 -22.64 -10.89
C GLU A 18 11.67 -22.62 -9.45
N ARG A 19 12.63 -21.74 -9.13
CA ARG A 19 13.17 -21.62 -7.76
C ARG A 19 12.17 -21.08 -6.73
N THR A 20 11.10 -20.42 -7.17
CA THR A 20 10.15 -19.72 -6.28
C THR A 20 8.75 -20.32 -6.27
N LYS A 21 8.43 -21.26 -7.16
CA LYS A 21 7.09 -21.81 -7.38
C LYS A 21 6.35 -22.31 -6.13
N ASP A 22 7.06 -22.82 -5.14
CA ASP A 22 6.46 -23.38 -3.92
C ASP A 22 6.13 -22.31 -2.86
N ARG A 23 6.57 -21.06 -3.07
CA ARG A 23 6.46 -19.96 -2.09
C ARG A 23 6.12 -18.60 -2.68
N GLY A 24 5.99 -18.51 -3.99
CA GLY A 24 5.80 -17.27 -4.71
C GLY A 24 4.98 -17.50 -5.98
N MET A 25 4.23 -16.48 -6.36
CA MET A 25 3.42 -16.47 -7.57
C MET A 25 3.66 -15.15 -8.30
N VAL A 26 3.88 -15.22 -9.62
CA VAL A 26 4.03 -14.05 -10.48
C VAL A 26 2.78 -13.96 -11.36
N LEU A 27 2.03 -12.87 -11.21
CA LEU A 27 0.88 -12.57 -12.06
C LEU A 27 1.28 -11.56 -13.14
N LYS A 28 0.86 -11.80 -14.38
CA LYS A 28 1.05 -10.86 -15.47
C LYS A 28 -0.04 -9.79 -15.45
N SER A 29 0.35 -8.55 -15.75
CA SER A 29 -0.53 -7.40 -15.99
C SER A 29 -1.39 -6.91 -14.82
N TYR A 30 -2.21 -7.75 -14.20
CA TYR A 30 -3.18 -7.34 -13.19
C TYR A 30 -3.41 -8.42 -12.12
N ALA A 31 -3.59 -7.96 -10.88
CA ALA A 31 -4.10 -8.75 -9.77
C ALA A 31 -5.29 -8.01 -9.15
N PRO A 32 -6.33 -8.73 -8.67
CA PRO A 32 -7.48 -8.13 -8.00
C PRO A 32 -7.04 -7.57 -6.62
N GLN A 33 -6.50 -6.34 -6.61
CA GLN A 33 -5.73 -5.80 -5.48
C GLN A 33 -6.55 -5.70 -4.20
N MET A 34 -7.81 -5.24 -4.28
CA MET A 34 -8.67 -5.14 -3.10
C MET A 34 -8.93 -6.53 -2.49
N GLU A 35 -9.21 -7.53 -3.33
CA GLU A 35 -9.44 -8.90 -2.90
C GLU A 35 -8.18 -9.48 -2.24
N VAL A 36 -7.00 -9.26 -2.83
CA VAL A 36 -5.71 -9.65 -2.25
C VAL A 36 -5.52 -8.97 -0.89
N LEU A 37 -5.62 -7.64 -0.81
CA LEU A 37 -5.41 -6.89 0.43
C LEU A 37 -6.44 -7.24 1.52
N SER A 38 -7.66 -7.64 1.14
CA SER A 38 -8.69 -8.07 2.08
C SER A 38 -8.43 -9.45 2.70
N HIS A 39 -7.53 -10.24 2.12
CA HIS A 39 -7.29 -11.62 2.52
C HIS A 39 -6.44 -11.70 3.80
N GLU A 40 -6.88 -12.51 4.77
CA GLU A 40 -6.23 -12.62 6.09
C GLU A 40 -4.77 -13.09 6.06
N SER A 41 -4.39 -13.85 5.01
CA SER A 41 -3.01 -14.31 4.82
C SER A 41 -2.04 -13.23 4.34
N VAL A 42 -2.52 -12.03 3.94
CA VAL A 42 -1.63 -10.95 3.50
C VAL A 42 -1.00 -10.28 4.71
N GLY A 43 0.30 -10.53 4.89
CA GLY A 43 1.09 -9.96 5.98
C GLY A 43 1.74 -8.60 5.70
N GLY A 44 1.76 -8.15 4.43
CA GLY A 44 2.34 -6.86 4.05
C GLY A 44 2.23 -6.54 2.56
N PHE A 45 2.43 -5.26 2.22
CA PHE A 45 2.28 -4.74 0.86
C PHE A 45 3.44 -3.81 0.46
N VAL A 46 4.24 -4.22 -0.52
CA VAL A 46 5.21 -3.33 -1.17
C VAL A 46 4.47 -2.49 -2.19
N THR A 47 4.43 -1.17 -2.00
CA THR A 47 3.59 -0.27 -2.78
C THR A 47 4.39 0.91 -3.32
N HIS A 48 3.94 1.42 -4.47
CA HIS A 48 4.45 2.65 -5.07
C HIS A 48 3.95 3.92 -4.36
N CYS A 49 3.24 3.79 -3.23
CA CYS A 49 2.74 4.90 -2.41
C CYS A 49 1.67 5.77 -3.10
N GLY A 50 0.97 5.25 -4.11
CA GLY A 50 -0.20 5.94 -4.67
C GLY A 50 -1.32 6.06 -3.62
N GLN A 51 -1.99 7.22 -3.57
CA GLN A 51 -2.95 7.53 -2.51
C GLN A 51 -4.10 6.50 -2.42
N CYS A 52 -4.62 6.01 -3.54
CA CYS A 52 -5.68 4.99 -3.54
C CYS A 52 -5.20 3.68 -2.91
N SER A 53 -4.04 3.17 -3.33
CA SER A 53 -3.50 1.91 -2.80
C SER A 53 -3.10 2.01 -1.33
N LEU A 54 -2.65 3.19 -0.88
CA LEU A 54 -2.43 3.48 0.54
C LEU A 54 -3.74 3.39 1.33
N LEU A 55 -4.82 4.03 0.84
CA LEU A 55 -6.12 4.01 1.51
C LEU A 55 -6.73 2.60 1.55
N GLU A 56 -6.61 1.81 0.47
CA GLU A 56 -7.03 0.41 0.44
C GLU A 56 -6.28 -0.42 1.50
N ALA A 57 -4.95 -0.32 1.54
CA ALA A 57 -4.13 -1.05 2.51
C ALA A 57 -4.47 -0.66 3.96
N VAL A 58 -4.64 0.64 4.25
CA VAL A 58 -5.08 1.10 5.59
C VAL A 58 -6.47 0.58 5.93
N SER A 59 -7.41 0.60 4.99
CA SER A 59 -8.78 0.12 5.19
C SER A 59 -8.85 -1.38 5.48
N PHE A 60 -7.91 -2.16 4.94
CA PHE A 60 -7.80 -3.59 5.24
C PHE A 60 -6.85 -3.92 6.40
N GLY A 61 -6.06 -2.95 6.88
CA GLY A 61 -5.12 -3.14 7.99
C GLY A 61 -3.81 -3.81 7.57
N VAL A 62 -3.39 -3.61 6.31
CA VAL A 62 -2.20 -4.23 5.75
C VAL A 62 -1.00 -3.29 5.91
N PRO A 63 0.07 -3.71 6.61
CA PRO A 63 1.27 -2.88 6.79
C PRO A 63 2.06 -2.79 5.46
N MET A 64 2.78 -1.70 5.24
CA MET A 64 3.36 -1.41 3.92
C MET A 64 4.89 -1.27 3.92
N ILE A 65 5.48 -1.42 2.73
CA ILE A 65 6.83 -0.94 2.39
C ILE A 65 6.69 0.07 1.25
N GLY A 66 7.20 1.28 1.44
CA GLY A 66 7.04 2.38 0.49
C GLY A 66 8.17 2.47 -0.54
N TRP A 67 7.83 2.27 -1.82
CA TRP A 67 8.71 2.34 -3.00
C TRP A 67 8.18 3.33 -4.07
N PRO A 68 8.23 4.64 -3.82
CA PRO A 68 7.61 5.65 -4.70
C PRO A 68 8.30 5.73 -6.07
N LEU A 69 7.52 6.04 -7.11
CA LEU A 69 7.98 6.11 -8.50
C LEU A 69 7.81 7.51 -9.12
N TYR A 70 6.62 8.12 -8.98
CA TYR A 70 6.26 9.37 -9.67
C TYR A 70 5.22 10.21 -8.91
N ALA A 71 4.84 11.37 -9.48
CA ALA A 71 3.84 12.29 -8.93
C ALA A 71 4.09 12.64 -7.45
N GLU A 72 3.07 12.58 -6.59
CA GLU A 72 3.14 12.91 -5.17
C GLU A 72 3.57 11.74 -4.27
N GLN A 73 3.90 10.59 -4.86
CA GLN A 73 4.19 9.35 -4.13
C GLN A 73 5.36 9.48 -3.16
N ARG A 74 6.35 10.32 -3.46
CA ARG A 74 7.47 10.61 -2.54
C ARG A 74 6.98 11.35 -1.29
N MET A 75 6.02 12.27 -1.43
CA MET A 75 5.38 12.93 -0.29
C MET A 75 4.50 11.94 0.49
N ASN A 76 3.73 11.10 -0.21
CA ASN A 76 2.93 10.06 0.43
C ASN A 76 3.80 9.07 1.23
N ARG A 77 4.98 8.69 0.72
CA ARG A 77 5.96 7.86 1.44
C ARG A 77 6.38 8.52 2.75
N VAL A 78 6.76 9.80 2.73
CA VAL A 78 7.15 10.54 3.94
C VAL A 78 5.99 10.52 4.93
N PHE A 79 4.78 10.87 4.49
CA PHE A 79 3.60 10.90 5.36
C PHE A 79 3.26 9.53 5.96
N MET A 80 3.26 8.46 5.17
CA MET A 80 2.90 7.12 5.65
C MET A 80 3.95 6.50 6.58
N VAL A 81 5.22 6.86 6.40
CA VAL A 81 6.35 6.38 7.22
C VAL A 81 6.49 7.19 8.51
N GLU A 82 6.52 8.52 8.41
CA GLU A 82 6.90 9.40 9.52
C GLU A 82 5.68 9.79 10.37
N GLU A 83 4.58 10.18 9.73
CA GLU A 83 3.38 10.68 10.41
C GLU A 83 2.42 9.56 10.79
N MET A 84 2.00 8.75 9.81
CA MET A 84 1.04 7.67 10.04
C MET A 84 1.69 6.47 10.74
N LYS A 85 2.98 6.23 10.49
CA LYS A 85 3.79 5.10 10.99
C LYS A 85 3.22 3.73 10.60
N VAL A 86 2.71 3.62 9.38
CA VAL A 86 2.11 2.38 8.83
C VAL A 86 2.94 1.72 7.73
N ALA A 87 4.16 2.22 7.52
CA ALA A 87 5.04 1.68 6.52
C ALA A 87 6.51 1.77 6.91
N LEU A 88 7.31 0.87 6.32
CA LEU A 88 8.76 0.98 6.29
C LEU A 88 9.23 1.64 4.97
N PRO A 89 10.28 2.47 5.01
CA PRO A 89 10.88 3.00 3.79
C PRO A 89 11.80 1.99 3.10
N LEU A 90 11.91 2.05 1.77
CA LEU A 90 13.10 1.56 1.06
C LEU A 90 14.13 2.68 0.88
N GLU A 91 15.40 2.30 0.95
CA GLU A 91 16.55 3.16 0.68
C GLU A 91 17.10 2.89 -0.73
N GLU A 92 17.22 3.95 -1.53
CA GLU A 92 17.89 3.91 -2.82
C GLU A 92 19.42 3.97 -2.61
N ALA A 93 20.18 3.20 -3.38
CA ALA A 93 21.63 3.32 -3.45
C ALA A 93 22.03 4.61 -4.18
N LYS A 94 23.34 4.88 -4.26
CA LYS A 94 23.88 6.12 -4.86
C LYS A 94 23.50 6.32 -6.33
N ASP A 95 23.20 5.23 -7.03
CA ASP A 95 22.77 5.21 -8.44
C ASP A 95 21.24 5.33 -8.60
N GLY A 96 20.49 5.50 -7.50
CA GLY A 96 19.04 5.62 -7.50
C GLY A 96 18.29 4.28 -7.51
N PHE A 97 18.99 3.15 -7.47
CA PHE A 97 18.36 1.83 -7.47
C PHE A 97 18.23 1.25 -6.05
N VAL A 98 17.14 0.54 -5.78
CA VAL A 98 17.01 -0.28 -4.57
C VAL A 98 17.70 -1.60 -4.81
N THR A 99 18.60 -1.98 -3.90
CA THR A 99 19.31 -3.26 -3.98
C THR A 99 18.42 -4.42 -3.53
N ALA A 100 18.68 -5.63 -4.04
CA ALA A 100 17.99 -6.83 -3.56
C ALA A 100 18.15 -7.05 -2.05
N ALA A 101 19.32 -6.71 -1.49
CA ALA A 101 19.60 -6.83 -0.07
C ALA A 101 18.76 -5.87 0.78
N GLU A 102 18.55 -4.63 0.31
CA GLU A 102 17.70 -3.65 1.00
C GLU A 102 16.23 -4.10 0.95
N LEU A 103 15.75 -4.57 -0.20
CA LEU A 103 14.38 -5.08 -0.31
C LEU A 103 14.18 -6.30 0.60
N GLU A 104 15.09 -7.26 0.59
CA GLU A 104 15.04 -8.43 1.48
C GLU A 104 15.01 -8.01 2.95
N LYS A 105 15.88 -7.09 3.35
CA LYS A 105 15.95 -6.55 4.71
C LYS A 105 14.60 -5.98 5.13
N ARG A 106 13.98 -5.12 4.33
CA ARG A 106 12.68 -4.51 4.69
C ARG A 106 11.53 -5.50 4.68
N VAL A 107 11.53 -6.48 3.78
CA VAL A 107 10.53 -7.56 3.81
C VAL A 107 10.66 -8.37 5.10
N ARG A 108 11.88 -8.77 5.49
CA ARG A 108 12.11 -9.48 6.76
C ARG A 108 11.75 -8.63 7.96
N GLU A 109 12.14 -7.35 7.97
CA GLU A 109 11.81 -6.41 9.05
C GLU A 109 10.29 -6.25 9.18
N LEU A 110 9.56 -6.08 8.09
CA LEU A 110 8.10 -5.96 8.14
C LEU A 110 7.46 -7.26 8.66
N MET A 111 7.90 -8.42 8.17
CA MET A 111 7.24 -9.69 8.48
C MET A 111 7.59 -10.20 9.89
N ASP A 112 8.86 -10.17 10.28
CA ASP A 112 9.41 -10.89 11.43
C ASP A 112 10.34 -10.00 12.28
N SER A 113 9.84 -8.86 12.74
CA SER A 113 10.53 -8.03 13.71
C SER A 113 9.58 -7.27 14.63
N ASP A 114 10.12 -6.73 15.72
CA ASP A 114 9.42 -5.85 16.65
C ASP A 114 8.92 -4.58 15.94
N THR A 115 9.74 -4.01 15.06
CA THR A 115 9.36 -2.88 14.21
C THR A 115 8.16 -3.24 13.34
N GLY A 116 8.18 -4.40 12.68
CA GLY A 116 7.08 -4.88 11.85
C GLY A 116 5.79 -5.13 12.64
N ARG A 117 5.91 -5.62 13.89
CA ARG A 117 4.77 -5.75 14.82
C ARG A 117 4.17 -4.40 15.18
N GLU A 118 5.00 -3.39 15.41
CA GLU A 118 4.53 -2.03 15.70
C GLU A 118 3.82 -1.40 14.49
N VAL A 119 4.37 -1.56 13.28
CA VAL A 119 3.73 -1.10 12.04
C VAL A 119 2.36 -1.77 11.85
N ARG A 120 2.26 -3.09 12.10
CA ARG A 120 0.98 -3.84 12.07
C ARG A 120 -0.03 -3.34 13.09
N ARG A 121 0.43 -3.09 14.33
CA ARG A 121 -0.40 -2.53 15.40
C ARG A 121 -0.96 -1.19 14.96
N ARG A 122 -0.11 -0.32 14.43
CA ARG A 122 -0.49 1.02 14.00
C ARG A 122 -1.49 1.03 12.84
N VAL A 123 -1.27 0.22 11.81
CA VAL A 123 -2.22 0.15 10.67
C VAL A 123 -3.55 -0.46 11.08
N THR A 124 -3.57 -1.36 12.08
CA THR A 124 -4.82 -1.92 12.65
C THR A 124 -5.62 -0.85 13.40
N GLU A 125 -4.97 0.00 14.19
CA GLU A 125 -5.64 1.15 14.82
C GLU A 125 -6.26 2.09 13.79
N MET A 126 -5.52 2.39 12.72
CA MET A 126 -6.02 3.26 11.66
C MET A 126 -7.14 2.63 10.85
N LYS A 127 -7.11 1.30 10.61
CA LYS A 127 -8.23 0.56 10.03
C LYS A 127 -9.52 0.79 10.83
N HIS A 128 -9.46 0.61 12.15
CA HIS A 128 -10.62 0.83 13.02
C HIS A 128 -11.08 2.28 13.01
N SER A 129 -10.13 3.23 12.99
CA SER A 129 -10.42 4.67 12.95
C SER A 129 -11.07 5.07 11.62
N ALA A 130 -10.58 4.55 10.51
CA ALA A 130 -11.14 4.75 9.18
C ALA A 130 -12.56 4.18 9.08
N ALA A 131 -12.77 2.95 9.57
CA ALA A 131 -14.10 2.34 9.61
C ALA A 131 -15.09 3.15 10.47
N ALA A 132 -14.66 3.66 11.63
CA ALA A 132 -15.49 4.50 12.48
C ALA A 132 -15.80 5.86 11.85
N ALA A 133 -14.85 6.46 11.11
CA ALA A 133 -15.04 7.76 10.45
C ALA A 133 -16.10 7.71 9.35
N VAL A 134 -16.19 6.60 8.61
CA VAL A 134 -17.16 6.39 7.52
C VAL A 134 -18.46 5.71 7.94
N ALA A 135 -18.56 5.23 9.19
CA ALA A 135 -19.79 4.68 9.73
C ALA A 135 -20.88 5.75 9.88
N LYS A 136 -22.14 5.32 10.04
CA LYS A 136 -23.26 6.24 10.31
C LYS A 136 -22.99 7.09 11.55
N GLY A 137 -23.04 8.41 11.40
CA GLY A 137 -22.70 9.38 12.45
C GLY A 137 -21.19 9.59 12.68
N GLY A 138 -20.35 8.94 11.86
CA GLY A 138 -18.91 9.14 11.85
C GLY A 138 -18.49 10.50 11.32
N SER A 139 -17.25 10.90 11.60
CA SER A 139 -16.74 12.22 11.28
C SER A 139 -16.73 12.55 9.79
N THR A 140 -16.39 11.58 8.93
CA THR A 140 -16.40 11.78 7.46
C THR A 140 -17.82 11.95 6.94
N VAL A 141 -18.77 11.15 7.44
CA VAL A 141 -20.19 11.27 7.05
C VAL A 141 -20.74 12.63 7.49
N ALA A 142 -20.52 13.02 8.75
CA ALA A 142 -20.98 14.31 9.27
C ALA A 142 -20.34 15.50 8.53
N ALA A 143 -19.07 15.40 8.13
CA ALA A 143 -18.41 16.44 7.33
C ALA A 143 -19.03 16.54 5.93
N MET A 144 -19.33 15.40 5.29
CA MET A 144 -19.97 15.36 3.98
C MET A 144 -21.40 15.90 4.03
N GLU A 145 -22.17 15.57 5.07
CA GLU A 145 -23.52 16.12 5.29
C GLU A 145 -23.48 17.66 5.40
N LYS A 146 -22.60 18.20 6.24
CA LYS A 146 -22.41 19.66 6.38
C LYS A 146 -21.99 20.32 5.06
N PHE A 147 -21.13 19.66 4.29
CA PHE A 147 -20.71 20.15 2.98
C PHE A 147 -21.91 20.22 2.02
N MET A 148 -22.72 19.17 1.95
CA MET A 148 -23.91 19.12 1.10
C MET A 148 -24.96 20.16 1.53
N GLU A 149 -25.20 20.32 2.83
CA GLU A 149 -26.10 21.36 3.35
C GLU A 149 -25.62 22.76 2.95
N SER A 150 -24.32 23.03 3.08
CA SER A 150 -23.74 24.32 2.70
C SER A 150 -23.88 24.58 1.19
N ALA A 151 -23.64 23.56 0.37
CA ALA A 151 -23.77 23.64 -1.09
C ALA A 151 -25.22 23.83 -1.54
N CYS A 152 -26.19 23.16 -0.89
CA CYS A 152 -27.62 23.33 -1.17
C CYS A 152 -28.18 24.67 -0.67
N ASN A 153 -27.61 25.23 0.41
CA ASN A 153 -27.98 26.53 0.94
C ASN A 153 -27.30 27.71 0.23
N CYS A 154 -26.36 27.45 -0.69
CA CYS A 154 -25.93 28.43 -1.67
C CYS A 154 -27.06 28.65 -2.69
N ASN A 155 -28.02 29.51 -2.33
CA ASN A 155 -28.80 30.26 -3.32
C ASN A 155 -27.80 31.00 -4.21
N VAL A 156 -27.57 30.44 -5.39
CA VAL A 156 -26.94 31.14 -6.51
C VAL A 156 -27.82 32.36 -6.78
N ILE A 157 -27.26 33.56 -6.54
CA ILE A 157 -27.74 34.84 -7.05
C ILE A 157 -27.67 34.79 -8.58
#